data_AF-A0AAD7BBD0-F1
#
_entry.id   AF-A0AAD7BBD0-F1
#
_cell.length_a   1.000
_cell.length_b   1.000
_cell.length_c   1.000
_cell.angle_alpha   90.00
_cell.angle_beta   90.00
_cell.angle_gamma   90.00
#
_symmetry.space_group_name_H-M   'P 1'
#
loop_
_entity.id
_entity.type
_entity.pdbx_description
1 polymer ?
#
loop_
_entity_poly.entity_id
_entity_poly.type
_entity_poly.pdbx_seq_one_letter_code
_entity_poly.pdbx_strand_id
1 'polypeptide(L)'
;MLLQEILLLDRKPLYPPLPPTFIHPNNDLPQRHRPIVTVSGPGNLHHLSYSSNSGHQSIVGMMPTTATNTTNLLLGFSYTFLGYAFYWDGKSPAFWRLGNKTFCEPVGTSWTAATGVPWGNEIQLNVDVSASVATAATFDGQVTVYFIPDDLD
;
A
#
# COMPACT_ATOMS: atom_id res chain seq x y z
N MET A 1 -31.59 0.84 -16.11
CA MET A 1 -30.89 2.07 -16.53
C MET A 1 -31.41 3.17 -15.60
N LEU A 2 -30.71 3.69 -14.61
CA LEU A 2 -29.28 3.91 -14.39
C LEU A 2 -28.87 3.58 -12.95
N LEU A 3 -27.67 3.01 -12.84
CA LEU A 3 -26.81 2.97 -11.66
C LEU A 3 -25.95 4.25 -11.73
N GLN A 4 -25.86 5.04 -10.67
CA GLN A 4 -24.69 5.85 -10.26
C GLN A 4 -25.09 6.87 -9.17
N GLU A 5 -25.20 6.39 -7.94
CA GLU A 5 -25.12 7.22 -6.73
C GLU A 5 -23.93 6.74 -5.90
N ILE A 6 -22.74 7.30 -6.14
CA ILE A 6 -21.72 7.49 -5.10
C ILE A 6 -21.04 8.82 -5.41
N LEU A 7 -21.70 9.91 -4.99
CA LEU A 7 -21.10 11.24 -4.95
C LEU A 7 -20.03 11.23 -3.86
N LEU A 8 -18.80 11.37 -4.34
CA LEU A 8 -17.60 11.77 -3.66
C LEU A 8 -17.87 12.60 -2.39
N LEU A 9 -17.38 12.11 -1.26
CA LEU A 9 -17.12 12.95 -0.09
C LEU A 9 -16.19 14.09 -0.49
N ASP A 10 -16.71 15.30 -0.33
CA ASP A 10 -16.12 16.61 -0.57
C ASP A 10 -14.97 16.92 0.42
N ARG A 11 -13.92 16.11 0.41
CA ARG A 11 -12.67 16.43 1.09
C ARG A 11 -11.83 17.32 0.18
N LYS A 12 -11.92 18.62 0.42
CA LYS A 12 -10.97 19.63 -0.07
C LYS A 12 -9.54 19.07 0.03
N PRO A 13 -8.77 18.95 -1.06
CA PRO A 13 -7.43 18.39 -1.00
C PRO A 13 -6.57 19.27 -0.09
N LEU A 14 -5.91 18.65 0.90
CA LEU A 14 -4.99 19.32 1.83
C LEU A 14 -3.71 19.83 1.15
N TYR A 15 -3.59 19.65 -0.17
CA TYR A 15 -2.43 20.05 -0.97
C TYR A 15 -2.89 20.73 -2.26
N PRO A 16 -2.15 21.74 -2.76
CA PRO A 16 -2.44 22.32 -4.06
C PRO A 16 -2.40 21.26 -5.15
N PRO A 17 -3.21 21.38 -6.22
CA PRO A 17 -3.12 20.49 -7.37
C PRO A 17 -1.69 20.54 -7.91
N LEU A 18 -1.11 19.37 -8.14
CA LEU A 18 0.19 19.26 -8.78
C LEU A 18 0.17 20.05 -10.11
N PRO A 19 1.22 20.80 -10.44
CA PRO A 19 1.27 21.55 -11.69
C PRO A 19 1.07 20.61 -12.89
N PRO A 20 0.37 21.06 -13.95
CA PRO A 20 -0.11 20.22 -15.05
C PRO A 20 1.00 19.62 -15.95
N THR A 21 2.27 19.73 -15.57
CA THR A 21 3.41 19.29 -16.39
C THR A 21 4.53 18.67 -15.54
N PHE A 22 4.20 17.67 -14.72
CA PHE A 22 5.19 16.64 -14.37
C PHE A 22 4.91 15.38 -15.21
N ILE A 23 5.05 15.53 -16.53
CA ILE A 23 5.14 14.38 -17.44
C ILE A 23 6.60 13.97 -17.41
N HIS A 24 6.89 12.89 -16.68
CA HIS A 24 8.20 12.25 -16.74
C HIS A 24 8.40 11.71 -18.17
N PRO A 25 9.56 11.91 -18.82
CA PRO A 25 9.77 11.60 -20.23
C PRO A 25 9.77 10.10 -20.57
N ASN A 26 9.64 9.23 -19.55
CA ASN A 26 9.55 7.79 -19.73
C ASN A 26 8.17 7.31 -19.27
N ASN A 27 7.28 7.05 -20.23
CA ASN A 27 6.05 6.29 -20.04
C ASN A 27 6.31 4.80 -19.71
N ASP A 28 7.58 4.40 -19.63
CA ASP A 28 8.04 3.03 -19.36
C ASP A 28 8.58 2.84 -17.93
N LEU A 29 8.37 3.79 -17.01
CA LEU A 29 8.61 3.49 -15.60
C LEU A 29 7.62 2.39 -15.17
N PRO A 30 8.09 1.29 -14.55
CA PRO A 30 7.23 0.17 -14.18
C PRO A 30 6.04 0.71 -13.40
N GLN A 31 4.85 0.39 -13.92
CA GLN A 31 3.58 0.93 -13.48
C GLN A 31 3.52 1.05 -11.96
N ARG A 32 3.39 2.30 -11.49
CA ARG A 32 2.88 2.73 -10.19
C ARG A 32 2.37 1.54 -9.37
N HIS A 33 3.28 0.90 -8.62
CA HIS A 33 2.94 -0.32 -7.91
C HIS A 33 1.84 0.04 -6.91
N ARG A 34 0.61 -0.41 -7.18
CA ARG A 34 -0.53 -0.39 -6.26
C ARG A 34 -0.89 -1.85 -5.98
N PRO A 35 -0.15 -2.53 -5.10
CA PRO A 35 -0.42 -3.90 -4.76
C PRO A 35 -1.82 -3.99 -4.15
N ILE A 36 -2.54 -5.00 -4.59
CA ILE A 36 -3.74 -5.48 -3.93
C ILE A 36 -3.30 -6.65 -3.07
N VAL A 37 -3.52 -6.56 -1.77
CA VAL A 37 -3.30 -7.62 -0.81
C VAL A 37 -4.62 -8.33 -0.56
N THR A 38 -4.68 -9.61 -0.89
CA THR A 38 -5.81 -10.48 -0.64
C THR A 38 -5.50 -11.34 0.58
N VAL A 39 -6.36 -11.29 1.58
CA VAL A 39 -6.26 -12.06 2.82
C VAL A 39 -7.54 -12.84 3.05
N SER A 40 -7.44 -13.98 3.73
CA SER A 40 -8.59 -14.74 4.20
C SER A 40 -8.54 -14.82 5.71
N GLY A 41 -9.57 -14.31 6.40
CA GLY A 41 -9.61 -14.35 7.86
C GLY A 41 -8.97 -13.14 8.56
N PRO A 42 -9.08 -13.10 9.90
CA PRO A 42 -8.73 -11.92 10.68
C PRO A 42 -7.20 -11.76 10.84
N GLY A 43 -6.77 -10.51 10.93
CA GLY A 43 -5.37 -10.11 11.12
C GLY A 43 -5.13 -8.63 10.88
N ASN A 44 -3.85 -8.25 10.80
CA ASN A 44 -3.38 -6.89 10.62
C ASN A 44 -2.47 -6.80 9.40
N LEU A 45 -2.80 -5.91 8.47
CA LEU A 45 -1.88 -5.50 7.42
C LEU A 45 -1.06 -4.33 7.93
N HIS A 46 0.22 -4.57 8.18
CA HIS A 46 1.16 -3.53 8.58
C HIS A 46 1.75 -2.85 7.35
N HIS A 47 1.88 -1.54 7.40
CA HIS A 47 2.38 -0.72 6.29
C HIS A 47 3.34 0.35 6.80
N LEU A 48 4.46 0.50 6.11
CA LEU A 48 5.52 1.46 6.39
C LEU A 48 5.78 2.25 5.11
N SER A 49 5.83 3.58 5.18
CA SER A 49 6.42 4.44 4.16
C SER A 49 7.73 5.02 4.68
N TYR A 50 8.81 4.92 3.91
CA TYR A 50 10.17 5.22 4.38
C TYR A 50 11.05 5.89 3.31
N SER A 51 12.21 6.39 3.75
CA SER A 51 13.20 7.09 2.93
C SER A 51 12.62 8.32 2.20
N SER A 52 12.29 9.38 2.92
CA SER A 52 11.68 10.57 2.31
C SER A 52 12.67 11.42 1.48
N ASN A 53 12.18 11.94 0.35
CA ASN A 53 12.89 12.89 -0.52
C ASN A 53 13.05 14.30 0.09
N SER A 54 12.31 14.61 1.14
CA SER A 54 12.26 15.93 1.77
C SER A 54 12.49 15.86 3.29
N GLY A 55 13.12 14.78 3.75
CA GLY A 55 13.49 14.60 5.16
C GLY A 55 12.30 14.36 6.10
N HIS A 56 11.14 13.95 5.57
CA HIS A 56 10.04 13.53 6.44
C HIS A 56 10.38 12.23 7.16
N GLN A 57 9.95 12.16 8.42
CA GLN A 57 10.01 10.95 9.21
C GLN A 57 9.25 9.81 8.52
N SER A 58 9.77 8.59 8.60
CA SER A 58 9.05 7.39 8.17
C SER A 58 7.71 7.30 8.91
N ILE A 59 6.70 6.75 8.23
CA ILE A 59 5.36 6.58 8.80
C ILE A 59 5.04 5.09 8.79
N VAL A 60 4.68 4.56 9.96
CA VAL A 60 4.24 3.18 10.12
C VAL A 60 2.82 3.15 10.65
N GLY A 61 2.04 2.16 10.26
CA GLY A 61 0.74 1.91 10.85
C GLY A 61 0.21 0.56 10.43
N MET A 62 -0.99 0.24 10.92
CA MET A 62 -1.67 -0.98 10.53
C MET A 62 -3.12 -0.76 10.13
N MET A 63 -3.61 -1.67 9.29
CA MET A 63 -5.02 -1.81 8.95
C MET A 63 -5.52 -3.18 9.45
N PRO A 64 -6.31 -3.21 10.53
CA PRO A 64 -6.90 -4.45 11.02
C PRO A 64 -8.08 -4.89 10.14
N THR A 65 -8.31 -6.21 10.07
CA THR A 65 -9.57 -6.79 9.57
C THR A 65 -10.03 -7.91 10.51
N THR A 66 -11.32 -7.92 10.79
CA THR A 66 -12.00 -8.98 11.54
C THR A 66 -12.79 -9.92 10.63
N ALA A 67 -12.76 -9.70 9.31
CA ALA A 67 -13.50 -10.51 8.36
C ALA A 67 -13.00 -11.95 8.38
N THR A 68 -13.92 -12.92 8.34
CA THR A 68 -13.59 -14.34 8.29
C THR A 68 -13.41 -14.85 6.85
N ASN A 69 -13.96 -14.11 5.89
CA ASN A 69 -13.91 -14.43 4.47
C ASN A 69 -12.73 -13.70 3.81
N THR A 70 -12.70 -13.71 2.48
CA THR A 70 -11.73 -12.95 1.68
C THR A 70 -11.89 -11.44 1.91
N THR A 71 -10.77 -10.75 1.97
CA THR A 71 -10.69 -9.29 2.06
C THR A 71 -9.60 -8.80 1.11
N ASN A 72 -9.92 -7.82 0.29
CA ASN A 72 -8.97 -7.17 -0.61
C ASN A 72 -8.59 -5.79 -0.06
N LEU A 73 -7.29 -5.55 0.05
CA LEU A 73 -6.68 -4.34 0.62
C LEU A 73 -5.79 -3.69 -0.45
N LEU A 74 -6.19 -2.53 -0.94
CA LEU A 74 -5.39 -1.73 -1.86
C LEU A 74 -4.36 -0.90 -1.08
N LEU A 75 -3.08 -1.09 -1.40
CA LEU A 75 -2.00 -0.27 -0.88
C LEU A 75 -1.79 0.96 -1.77
N GLY A 76 -2.03 2.12 -1.18
CA GLY A 76 -1.68 3.42 -1.73
C GLY A 76 -0.29 3.86 -1.29
N PHE A 77 0.34 4.72 -2.08
CA PHE A 77 1.68 5.22 -1.84
C PHE A 77 1.73 6.74 -2.03
N SER A 78 2.33 7.44 -1.07
CA SER A 78 2.61 8.88 -1.19
C SER A 78 3.96 9.11 -1.84
N TYR A 79 3.99 10.01 -2.83
CA TYR A 79 5.22 10.40 -3.54
C TYR A 79 6.22 11.21 -2.69
N THR A 80 5.90 11.45 -1.42
CA THR A 80 6.82 12.05 -0.43
C THR A 80 7.94 11.07 0.00
N PHE A 81 7.72 9.77 -0.15
CA PHE A 81 8.62 8.70 0.26
C PHE A 81 9.28 8.04 -0.95
N LEU A 82 10.44 7.39 -0.75
CA LEU A 82 11.16 6.62 -1.78
C LEU A 82 10.85 5.13 -1.76
N GLY A 83 10.07 4.67 -0.80
CA GLY A 83 9.59 3.31 -0.76
C GLY A 83 8.54 3.11 0.30
N TYR A 84 7.85 1.99 0.18
CA TYR A 84 6.99 1.49 1.23
C TYR A 84 7.18 -0.01 1.38
N ALA A 85 6.88 -0.53 2.56
CA ALA A 85 6.95 -1.94 2.87
C ALA A 85 5.71 -2.36 3.62
N PHE A 86 5.31 -3.62 3.46
CA PHE A 86 4.16 -4.16 4.15
C PHE A 86 4.36 -5.63 4.49
N TYR A 87 3.67 -6.05 5.55
CA TYR A 87 3.63 -7.45 5.95
C TYR A 87 2.26 -7.77 6.55
N TRP A 88 1.89 -9.04 6.53
CA TRP A 88 0.64 -9.51 7.09
C TRP A 88 0.89 -10.30 8.37
N ASP A 89 0.20 -9.89 9.44
CA ASP A 89 0.11 -10.61 10.71
C ASP A 89 -1.33 -11.09 10.91
N GLY A 90 -1.63 -12.30 10.45
CA GLY A 90 -2.97 -12.85 10.55
C GLY A 90 -2.99 -14.37 10.57
N LYS A 91 -4.20 -14.90 10.79
CA LYS A 91 -4.38 -16.35 10.99
C LYS A 91 -4.16 -17.20 9.74
N SER A 92 -4.22 -16.62 8.55
CA SER A 92 -4.03 -17.33 7.30
C SER A 92 -3.06 -16.57 6.40
N PRO A 93 -2.45 -17.25 5.42
CA PRO A 93 -1.56 -16.62 4.47
C PRO A 93 -2.25 -15.47 3.72
N ALA A 94 -1.48 -14.43 3.44
CA ALA A 94 -1.87 -13.33 2.58
C ALA A 94 -1.05 -13.37 1.30
N PHE A 95 -1.67 -12.93 0.21
CA PHE A 95 -1.03 -12.83 -1.09
C PHE A 95 -1.20 -11.43 -1.66
N TRP A 96 -0.23 -10.96 -2.43
CA TRP A 96 -0.33 -9.70 -3.15
C TRP A 96 -0.25 -9.92 -4.66
N ARG A 97 -0.90 -9.02 -5.40
CA ARG A 97 -0.81 -8.90 -6.86
C ARG A 97 -0.71 -7.44 -7.27
N LEU A 98 -0.16 -7.17 -8.45
CA LEU A 98 -0.20 -5.83 -9.05
C LEU A 98 -1.39 -5.72 -9.99
N GLY A 99 -2.36 -4.86 -9.68
CA GLY A 99 -3.54 -4.66 -10.53
C GLY A 99 -4.14 -6.00 -10.98
N ASN A 100 -4.39 -6.15 -12.28
CA ASN A 100 -5.05 -7.33 -12.85
C ASN A 100 -4.10 -8.46 -13.24
N LYS A 101 -2.88 -8.48 -12.68
CA LYS A 101 -1.97 -9.60 -12.91
C LYS A 101 -2.58 -10.89 -12.34
N THR A 102 -2.47 -11.96 -13.11
CA THR A 102 -2.99 -13.31 -12.78
C THR A 102 -2.15 -14.05 -11.77
N PHE A 103 -0.90 -13.62 -11.54
CA PHE A 103 -0.04 -14.23 -10.53
C PHE A 103 -0.13 -13.46 -9.21
N CYS A 104 -0.14 -14.23 -8.13
CA CYS A 104 -0.10 -13.72 -6.76
C CYS A 104 1.17 -14.23 -6.09
N GLU A 105 1.78 -13.38 -5.26
CA GLU A 105 2.97 -13.70 -4.48
C GLU A 105 2.67 -13.60 -2.99
N PRO A 106 3.37 -14.36 -2.12
CA PRO A 106 3.16 -14.28 -0.69
C PRO A 106 3.52 -12.89 -0.16
N VAL A 107 2.74 -12.39 0.78
CA VAL A 107 3.07 -11.18 1.55
C VAL A 107 4.11 -11.54 2.61
N GLY A 108 5.01 -10.59 2.90
CA GLY A 108 5.94 -10.70 4.02
C GLY A 108 5.25 -10.96 5.37
N THR A 109 6.01 -11.44 6.35
CA THR A 109 5.47 -11.88 7.65
C THR A 109 5.95 -11.05 8.84
N SER A 110 6.95 -10.19 8.65
CA SER A 110 7.47 -9.31 9.69
C SER A 110 8.24 -8.14 9.07
N TRP A 111 8.66 -7.18 9.89
CA TRP A 111 9.55 -6.10 9.44
C TRP A 111 10.96 -6.55 9.04
N THR A 112 11.40 -7.73 9.46
CA THR A 112 12.68 -8.33 9.04
C THR A 112 12.53 -9.16 7.76
N ALA A 113 11.31 -9.41 7.31
CA ALA A 113 10.97 -10.19 6.12
C ALA A 113 9.69 -9.62 5.47
N ALA A 114 9.73 -8.33 5.14
CA ALA A 114 8.59 -7.60 4.57
C ALA A 114 8.56 -7.72 3.04
N THR A 115 7.40 -7.43 2.44
CA THR A 115 7.32 -7.11 1.00
C THR A 115 7.67 -5.64 0.83
N GLY A 116 8.79 -5.35 0.18
CA GLY A 116 9.29 -4.01 -0.09
C GLY A 116 8.95 -3.52 -1.49
N VAL A 117 8.51 -2.27 -1.60
CA VAL A 117 8.16 -1.62 -2.86
C VAL A 117 8.96 -0.32 -2.99
N PRO A 118 10.23 -0.42 -3.42
CA PRO A 118 11.04 0.75 -3.72
C PRO A 118 10.49 1.55 -4.90
N TRP A 119 10.64 2.87 -4.85
CA TRP A 119 10.27 3.75 -5.96
C TRP A 119 11.10 3.39 -7.19
N GLY A 120 10.43 3.23 -8.34
CA GLY A 120 11.08 3.07 -9.64
C GLY A 120 11.83 1.75 -9.80
N ASN A 121 11.66 0.83 -8.86
CA ASN A 121 12.31 -0.48 -8.84
C ASN A 121 11.25 -1.57 -8.65
N GLU A 122 11.61 -2.81 -8.93
CA GLU A 122 10.73 -3.97 -8.76
C GLU A 122 10.39 -4.23 -7.29
N ILE A 123 9.25 -4.89 -7.06
CA ILE A 123 8.85 -5.33 -5.73
C ILE A 123 9.84 -6.40 -5.26
N GLN A 124 10.27 -6.27 -4.00
CA GLN A 124 11.24 -7.14 -3.37
C GLN A 124 10.56 -7.93 -2.26
N LEU A 125 10.78 -9.25 -2.23
CA LEU A 125 10.33 -10.11 -1.14
C LEU A 125 11.41 -10.22 -0.06
N ASN A 126 10.99 -10.45 1.19
CA ASN A 126 11.86 -10.71 2.34
C ASN A 126 12.86 -9.57 2.64
N VAL A 127 12.42 -8.32 2.53
CA VAL A 127 13.25 -7.15 2.84
C VAL A 127 13.23 -6.86 4.34
N ASP A 128 14.40 -6.62 4.92
CA ASP A 128 14.52 -6.10 6.29
C ASP A 128 14.43 -4.56 6.29
N VAL A 129 13.39 -4.04 6.91
CA VAL A 129 13.13 -2.60 7.08
C VAL A 129 13.07 -2.20 8.55
N SER A 130 13.53 -3.04 9.47
CA SER A 130 13.48 -2.82 10.92
C SER A 130 14.12 -1.49 11.36
N ALA A 131 15.23 -1.09 10.73
CA ALA A 131 15.88 0.19 10.98
C ALA A 131 14.98 1.40 10.65
N SER A 132 14.22 1.31 9.55
CA SER A 132 13.26 2.36 9.15
C SER A 132 12.07 2.42 10.09
N VAL A 133 11.65 1.28 10.66
CA VAL A 133 10.55 1.21 11.63
C VAL A 133 10.95 1.80 12.98
N ALA A 134 12.18 1.57 13.43
CA ALA A 134 12.67 2.06 14.73
C ALA A 134 12.59 3.59 14.89
N THR A 135 12.57 4.32 13.77
CA THR A 135 12.49 5.78 13.74
C THR A 135 11.15 6.29 13.19
N ALA A 136 10.21 5.40 12.86
CA ALA A 136 8.94 5.77 12.25
C ALA A 136 7.96 6.34 13.29
N ALA A 137 7.17 7.33 12.85
CA ALA A 137 6.00 7.78 13.60
C ALA A 137 4.83 6.83 13.33
N THR A 138 4.10 6.46 14.38
CA THR A 138 2.94 5.56 14.28
C THR A 138 1.66 6.32 13.93
N PHE A 139 0.97 5.88 12.89
CA PHE A 139 -0.29 6.44 12.39
C PHE A 139 -1.26 5.30 12.02
N ASP A 140 -1.75 4.58 13.04
CA ASP A 140 -2.70 3.49 12.86
C ASP A 140 -4.02 3.97 12.27
N GLY A 141 -4.60 3.19 11.34
CA GLY A 141 -5.84 3.54 10.64
C GLY A 141 -5.77 4.76 9.71
N GLN A 142 -4.60 5.40 9.58
CA GLN A 142 -4.33 6.49 8.62
C GLN A 142 -3.26 6.15 7.59
N VAL A 143 -2.69 4.94 7.65
CA VAL A 143 -1.91 4.40 6.54
C VAL A 143 -2.78 4.36 5.28
N THR A 144 -2.16 4.57 4.13
CA THR A 144 -2.81 4.66 2.81
C THR A 144 -3.32 3.29 2.32
N VAL A 145 -4.04 2.56 3.16
CA VAL A 145 -4.62 1.24 2.87
C VAL A 145 -6.12 1.40 2.77
N TYR A 146 -6.72 0.84 1.72
CA TYR A 146 -8.15 0.93 1.46
C TYR A 146 -8.74 -0.46 1.26
N PHE A 147 -9.86 -0.77 1.92
CA PHE A 147 -10.64 -1.94 1.54
C PHE A 147 -11.24 -1.73 0.15
N ILE A 148 -11.15 -2.73 -0.70
CA ILE A 148 -11.76 -2.71 -2.02
C ILE A 148 -12.71 -3.90 -2.19
N PRO A 149 -13.86 -3.72 -2.88
CA PRO A 149 -14.74 -4.80 -3.28
C PRO A 149 -14.04 -5.89 -4.11
N ASP A 150 -14.60 -7.09 -4.09
CA ASP A 150 -14.10 -8.24 -4.85
C ASP A 150 -14.31 -8.09 -6.37
N ASP A 151 -15.21 -7.19 -6.81
CA ASP A 151 -15.61 -6.96 -8.20
C ASP A 151 -14.88 -5.79 -8.90
N LEU A 152 -13.86 -5.21 -8.24
CA LEU A 152 -12.96 -4.26 -8.90
C LEU A 152 -11.88 -5.01 -9.70
N ASP A 153 -12.31 -5.57 -10.82
CA ASP A 153 -11.47 -5.92 -11.97
C ASP A 153 -11.20 -4.68 -12.85
#